data_AF-A0A831QZ73-F1
#
_entry.id   AF-A0A831QZ73-F1
#
_cell.length_a   1.000
_cell.length_b   1.000
_cell.length_c   1.000
_cell.angle_alpha   90.00
_cell.angle_beta   90.00
_cell.angle_gamma   90.00
#
_symmetry.space_group_name_H-M   'P 1'
#
loop_
_entity.id
_entity.type
_entity.pdbx_description
1 polymer ?
#
loop_
_entity_poly.entity_id
_entity_poly.type
_entity_poly.pdbx_seq_one_letter_code
_entity_poly.pdbx_strand_id
1 'polypeptide(L)'
;MSASANHLDERTRDSGELLDDIMPSAITLAMMLRHKKMAAWLRSEFDGYQDRESTPPYRLDLPGHIVAKSPQYGWIPAPVSDKQKLEFGHIDLTDGTRLLEKICVNSKKGDGNRLLLDVDDMAVLQKQINLSAELAINLSRDVYSRLLKTVRGAVYLWTHALIENGLEGEHNHYTPQQRALVAELDDPERFWRNAVDEIDSLPIPDVRSAGFFERMFGRAG
;
A
#
# COMPACT_ATOMS: atom_id res chain seq x y z
N MET A 1 10.98 21.91 0.95
CA MET A 1 11.36 20.51 1.26
C MET A 1 12.31 20.05 0.17
N SER A 2 13.49 19.56 0.57
CA SER A 2 14.47 18.99 -0.36
C SER A 2 13.96 17.63 -0.87
N ALA A 3 14.04 17.39 -2.19
CA ALA A 3 13.70 16.10 -2.79
C ALA A 3 14.96 15.25 -3.05
N SER A 4 15.99 15.38 -2.22
CA SER A 4 17.23 14.62 -2.37
C SER A 4 17.05 13.15 -1.96
N ALA A 5 17.94 12.29 -2.48
CA ALA A 5 17.93 10.87 -2.13
C ALA A 5 18.14 10.64 -0.63
N ASN A 6 19.07 11.37 0.00
CA ASN A 6 19.34 11.26 1.45
C ASN A 6 18.12 11.63 2.30
N HIS A 7 17.46 12.74 1.97
CA HIS A 7 16.28 13.17 2.73
C HIS A 7 15.13 12.16 2.60
N LEU A 8 14.97 11.55 1.41
CA LEU A 8 13.94 10.54 1.20
C LEU A 8 14.27 9.22 1.92
N ASP A 9 15.55 8.80 1.92
CA ASP A 9 16.04 7.66 2.68
C ASP A 9 15.83 7.83 4.20
N GLU A 10 16.07 9.02 4.75
CA GLU A 10 15.78 9.32 6.16
C GLU A 10 14.27 9.22 6.47
N ARG A 11 13.42 9.82 5.63
CA ARG A 11 11.96 9.83 5.82
C ARG A 11 11.31 8.46 5.67
N THR A 12 11.86 7.58 4.82
CA THR A 12 11.37 6.20 4.72
C THR A 12 11.64 5.37 5.98
N ARG A 13 12.66 5.72 6.75
CA ARG A 13 13.01 5.09 8.03
C ARG A 13 12.33 5.74 9.24
N ASP A 14 11.83 6.97 9.09
CA ASP A 14 11.09 7.63 10.15
C ASP A 14 9.68 7.03 10.32
N SER A 15 9.38 6.59 11.54
CA SER A 15 8.07 6.03 11.87
C SER A 15 6.98 7.09 11.98
N GLY A 16 7.33 8.37 12.16
CA GLY A 16 6.40 9.49 12.26
C GLY A 16 5.90 10.00 10.91
N GLU A 17 6.62 9.70 9.85
CA GLU A 17 6.25 10.05 8.48
C GLU A 17 5.17 9.09 7.97
N LEU A 18 4.16 9.66 7.30
CA LEU A 18 3.17 8.90 6.56
C LEU A 18 3.63 8.71 5.12
N LEU A 19 3.21 7.62 4.49
CA LEU A 19 3.52 7.37 3.10
C LEU A 19 2.92 8.46 2.20
N ASP A 20 1.71 8.95 2.50
CA ASP A 20 1.09 10.09 1.79
C ASP A 20 2.00 11.34 1.76
N ASP A 21 2.79 11.57 2.81
CA ASP A 21 3.72 12.71 2.90
C ASP A 21 5.04 12.44 2.14
N ILE A 22 5.47 11.18 2.04
CA ILE A 22 6.72 10.76 1.37
C ILE A 22 6.56 10.76 -0.15
N MET A 23 5.41 10.26 -0.65
CA MET A 23 5.17 10.00 -2.07
C MET A 23 5.38 11.23 -2.99
N PRO A 24 4.90 12.45 -2.68
CA PRO A 24 5.16 13.62 -3.52
C PRO A 24 6.65 13.92 -3.71
N SER A 25 7.47 13.71 -2.67
CA SER A 25 8.92 13.92 -2.73
C SER A 25 9.60 12.84 -3.57
N ALA A 26 9.17 11.58 -3.43
CA ALA A 26 9.62 10.47 -4.26
C ALA A 26 9.32 10.70 -5.76
N ILE A 27 8.09 11.12 -6.08
CA ILE A 27 7.67 11.43 -7.45
C ILE A 27 8.54 12.56 -8.02
N THR A 28 8.76 13.62 -7.24
CA THR A 28 9.60 14.76 -7.64
C THR A 28 11.03 14.31 -7.94
N LEU A 29 11.64 13.51 -7.07
CA LEU A 29 12.98 12.96 -7.27
C LEU A 29 13.04 12.13 -8.56
N ALA A 30 12.07 11.24 -8.79
CA ALA A 30 12.01 10.41 -10.00
C ALA A 30 11.92 11.27 -11.27
N MET A 31 11.12 12.34 -11.23
CA MET A 31 11.03 13.32 -12.33
C MET A 31 12.35 14.05 -12.57
N MET A 32 13.05 14.49 -11.52
CA MET A 32 14.33 15.19 -11.62
C MET A 32 15.43 14.32 -12.25
N LEU A 33 15.39 13.01 -11.95
CA LEU A 33 16.29 11.99 -12.50
C LEU A 33 15.89 11.51 -13.90
N ARG A 34 14.68 11.85 -14.36
CA ARG A 34 14.05 11.34 -15.60
C ARG A 34 13.76 9.84 -15.57
N HIS A 35 13.53 9.28 -14.39
CA HIS A 35 13.07 7.90 -14.21
C HIS A 35 11.57 7.86 -14.47
N LYS A 36 11.20 7.62 -15.74
CA LYS A 36 9.82 7.72 -16.20
C LYS A 36 8.98 6.57 -15.67
N LYS A 37 9.52 5.34 -15.62
CA LYS A 37 8.82 4.17 -15.10
C LYS A 37 8.59 4.29 -13.61
N MET A 38 9.62 4.71 -12.86
CA MET A 38 9.53 4.94 -11.42
C MET A 38 8.51 6.04 -11.10
N ALA A 39 8.56 7.19 -11.81
CA ALA A 39 7.60 8.27 -11.60
C ALA A 39 6.15 7.86 -11.93
N ALA A 40 5.95 7.03 -12.96
CA ALA A 40 4.64 6.50 -13.30
C ALA A 40 4.12 5.53 -12.22
N TRP A 41 4.94 4.57 -11.79
CA TRP A 41 4.58 3.63 -10.73
C TRP A 41 4.25 4.37 -9.43
N LEU A 42 5.08 5.33 -8.99
CA LEU A 42 4.81 6.12 -7.79
C LEU A 42 3.49 6.90 -7.88
N ARG A 43 3.13 7.44 -9.05
CA ARG A 43 1.84 8.11 -9.22
C ARG A 43 0.67 7.14 -9.15
N SER A 44 0.77 5.98 -9.79
CA SER A 44 -0.26 4.94 -9.69
C SER A 44 -0.42 4.41 -8.26
N GLU A 45 0.68 4.25 -7.53
CA GLU A 45 0.65 3.92 -6.11
C GLU A 45 -0.07 5.02 -5.29
N PHE A 46 0.21 6.28 -5.58
CA PHE A 46 -0.35 7.42 -4.85
C PHE A 46 -1.84 7.67 -5.13
N ASP A 47 -2.22 7.69 -6.42
CA ASP A 47 -3.57 8.02 -6.88
C ASP A 47 -4.50 6.80 -6.93
N GLY A 48 -3.92 5.61 -7.05
CA GLY A 48 -4.64 4.35 -7.27
C GLY A 48 -4.56 3.87 -8.73
N TYR A 49 -4.90 2.61 -8.92
CA TYR A 49 -4.87 1.90 -10.19
C TYR A 49 -6.25 1.91 -10.86
N GLN A 50 -6.26 2.15 -12.17
CA GLN A 50 -7.51 2.21 -12.94
C GLN A 50 -8.06 0.82 -13.29
N ASP A 51 -7.17 -0.16 -13.41
CA ASP A 51 -7.49 -1.49 -13.89
C ASP A 51 -6.60 -2.55 -13.23
N ARG A 52 -7.06 -3.80 -13.27
CA ARG A 52 -6.36 -4.94 -12.67
C ARG A 52 -5.04 -5.27 -13.38
N GLU A 53 -4.93 -4.99 -14.68
CA GLU A 53 -3.75 -5.32 -15.48
C GLU A 53 -2.55 -4.42 -15.14
N SER A 54 -2.81 -3.16 -14.83
CA SER A 54 -1.80 -2.19 -14.38
C SER A 54 -1.46 -2.30 -12.90
N THR A 55 -2.24 -3.07 -12.13
CA THR A 55 -2.08 -3.24 -10.68
C THR A 55 -0.98 -4.28 -10.37
N PRO A 56 0.04 -3.94 -9.55
CA PRO A 56 1.08 -4.88 -9.16
C PRO A 56 0.55 -6.13 -8.46
N PRO A 57 1.15 -7.32 -8.68
CA PRO A 57 0.67 -8.58 -8.11
C PRO A 57 0.53 -8.60 -6.58
N TYR A 58 1.35 -7.83 -5.84
CA TYR A 58 1.25 -7.76 -4.37
C TYR A 58 0.00 -7.02 -3.86
N ARG A 59 -0.80 -6.42 -4.75
CA ARG A 59 -2.08 -5.77 -4.45
C ARG A 59 -3.29 -6.61 -4.85
N LEU A 60 -3.07 -7.74 -5.52
CA LEU A 60 -4.12 -8.57 -6.09
C LEU A 60 -4.36 -9.82 -5.23
N ASP A 61 -5.59 -10.34 -5.30
CA ASP A 61 -5.99 -11.61 -4.68
C ASP A 61 -5.67 -11.69 -3.17
N LEU A 62 -5.90 -10.59 -2.44
CA LEU A 62 -5.52 -10.50 -1.04
C LEU A 62 -6.55 -11.22 -0.16
N PRO A 63 -6.12 -12.17 0.69
CA PRO A 63 -7.03 -13.01 1.46
C PRO A 63 -7.72 -12.22 2.58
N GLY A 64 -9.03 -12.37 2.65
CA GLY A 64 -9.89 -11.82 3.70
C GLY A 64 -10.88 -12.85 4.24
N HIS A 65 -11.74 -12.39 5.16
CA HIS A 65 -12.75 -13.24 5.78
C HIS A 65 -14.16 -12.81 5.37
N ILE A 66 -14.93 -13.72 4.81
CA ILE A 66 -16.32 -13.47 4.43
C ILE A 66 -17.18 -13.38 5.70
N VAL A 67 -17.88 -12.26 5.85
CA VAL A 67 -18.79 -11.96 6.96
C VAL A 67 -20.18 -11.63 6.43
N ALA A 68 -21.20 -11.96 7.21
CA ALA A 68 -22.60 -11.69 6.93
C ALA A 68 -23.18 -10.73 7.98
N LYS A 69 -24.08 -9.85 7.54
CA LYS A 69 -24.78 -8.89 8.42
C LYS A 69 -25.98 -9.54 9.10
N SER A 70 -25.85 -9.84 10.38
CA SER A 70 -26.93 -10.29 11.25
C SER A 70 -27.67 -9.09 11.86
N PRO A 71 -29.02 -9.07 11.87
CA PRO A 71 -29.81 -8.02 12.53
C PRO A 71 -29.56 -7.90 14.04
N GLN A 72 -29.18 -9.00 14.70
CA GLN A 72 -29.02 -9.06 16.16
C GLN A 72 -27.57 -8.90 16.61
N TYR A 73 -26.62 -9.49 15.87
CA TYR A 73 -25.22 -9.58 16.29
C TYR A 73 -24.27 -8.72 15.44
N GLY A 74 -24.80 -7.95 14.49
CA GLY A 74 -23.98 -7.21 13.54
C GLY A 74 -23.25 -8.16 12.58
N TRP A 75 -21.98 -7.88 12.28
CA TRP A 75 -21.20 -8.70 11.35
C TRP A 75 -20.69 -9.98 12.04
N ILE A 76 -21.08 -11.12 11.48
CA ILE A 76 -20.65 -12.45 11.95
C ILE A 76 -19.96 -13.21 10.81
N PRO A 77 -19.06 -14.17 11.09
CA PRO A 77 -18.51 -15.04 10.05
C PRO A 77 -19.62 -15.70 9.24
N ALA A 78 -19.53 -15.62 7.90
CA ALA A 78 -20.51 -16.26 7.04
C ALA A 78 -20.35 -17.80 7.10
N PRO A 79 -21.45 -18.57 6.99
CA PRO A 79 -21.39 -20.03 6.94
C PRO A 79 -20.92 -20.52 5.56
N VAL A 80 -19.65 -20.24 5.24
CA VAL A 80 -19.02 -20.59 3.95
C VAL A 80 -18.09 -21.80 4.09
N SER A 81 -18.13 -22.67 3.09
CA SER A 81 -17.18 -23.78 2.91
C SER A 81 -15.79 -23.27 2.51
N ASP A 82 -14.76 -24.13 2.63
CA ASP A 82 -13.40 -23.74 2.25
C ASP A 82 -13.25 -23.45 0.75
N LYS A 83 -14.04 -24.14 -0.09
CA LYS A 83 -14.12 -23.83 -1.52
C LYS A 83 -14.63 -22.39 -1.76
N GLN A 84 -15.67 -21.99 -1.04
CA GLN A 84 -16.25 -20.65 -1.17
C GLN A 84 -15.34 -19.56 -0.61
N LYS A 85 -14.58 -19.86 0.46
CA LYS A 85 -13.53 -18.95 0.95
C LYS A 85 -12.45 -18.73 -0.10
N LEU A 86 -12.05 -19.78 -0.81
CA LEU A 86 -11.05 -19.67 -1.88
C LEU A 86 -11.58 -18.90 -3.09
N GLU A 87 -12.87 -19.01 -3.39
CA GLU A 87 -13.47 -18.38 -4.57
C GLU A 87 -13.82 -16.91 -4.33
N PHE A 88 -14.39 -16.57 -3.16
CA PHE A 88 -14.95 -15.24 -2.86
C PHE A 88 -14.26 -14.52 -1.69
N GLY A 89 -13.29 -15.15 -1.04
CA GLY A 89 -12.61 -14.61 0.14
C GLY A 89 -11.40 -13.75 -0.18
N HIS A 90 -11.32 -13.18 -1.37
CA HIS A 90 -10.17 -12.40 -1.84
C HIS A 90 -10.61 -11.05 -2.38
N ILE A 91 -9.72 -10.06 -2.26
CA ILE A 91 -9.98 -8.72 -2.77
C ILE A 91 -8.73 -8.10 -3.36
N ASP A 92 -8.92 -7.35 -4.44
CA ASP A 92 -7.88 -6.51 -5.03
C ASP A 92 -7.89 -5.14 -4.36
N LEU A 93 -6.72 -4.61 -4.00
CA LEU A 93 -6.58 -3.25 -3.46
C LEU A 93 -5.99 -2.31 -4.51
N THR A 94 -6.88 -1.73 -5.32
CA THR A 94 -6.52 -0.76 -6.37
C THR A 94 -6.47 0.69 -5.87
N ASP A 95 -7.00 0.97 -4.68
CA ASP A 95 -7.01 2.33 -4.12
C ASP A 95 -5.60 2.89 -3.89
N GLY A 96 -5.48 4.22 -3.98
CA GLY A 96 -4.25 4.95 -3.71
C GLY A 96 -3.79 4.85 -2.25
N THR A 97 -2.49 4.98 -2.02
CA THR A 97 -1.86 4.83 -0.69
C THR A 97 -2.48 5.73 0.36
N ARG A 98 -2.95 6.94 0.03
CA ARG A 98 -3.62 7.84 0.98
C ARG A 98 -4.85 7.19 1.63
N LEU A 99 -5.71 6.55 0.83
CA LEU A 99 -6.93 5.92 1.34
C LEU A 99 -6.57 4.68 2.17
N LEU A 100 -5.67 3.84 1.66
CA LEU A 100 -5.21 2.63 2.33
C LEU A 100 -4.53 2.94 3.67
N GLU A 101 -3.71 3.99 3.72
CA GLU A 101 -3.05 4.45 4.93
C GLU A 101 -4.05 5.00 5.95
N LYS A 102 -5.03 5.78 5.50
CA LYS A 102 -6.14 6.22 6.36
C LYS A 102 -6.92 5.04 6.95
N ILE A 103 -7.18 3.99 6.18
CA ILE A 103 -7.80 2.76 6.69
C ILE A 103 -6.92 2.15 7.78
N CYS A 104 -5.63 1.91 7.48
CA CYS A 104 -4.70 1.27 8.40
C CYS A 104 -4.48 2.05 9.72
N VAL A 105 -4.45 3.38 9.65
CA VAL A 105 -4.30 4.27 10.82
C VAL A 105 -5.56 4.25 11.71
N ASN A 106 -6.74 4.16 11.11
CA ASN A 106 -8.02 4.17 11.83
C ASN A 106 -8.42 2.78 12.38
N SER A 107 -7.90 1.70 11.80
CA SER A 107 -8.11 0.33 12.26
C SER A 107 -7.25 0.00 13.49
N LYS A 108 -7.82 -0.74 14.45
CA LYS A 108 -7.06 -1.30 15.58
C LYS A 108 -6.29 -2.55 15.14
N LYS A 109 -5.27 -2.94 15.89
CA LYS A 109 -4.60 -4.23 15.72
C LYS A 109 -5.60 -5.37 15.96
N GLY A 110 -5.72 -6.29 15.02
CA GLY A 110 -6.73 -7.37 15.02
C GLY A 110 -8.11 -6.95 14.48
N ASP A 111 -8.28 -5.69 14.06
CA ASP A 111 -9.46 -5.23 13.34
C ASP A 111 -9.21 -5.25 11.82
N GLY A 112 -10.27 -5.11 11.04
CA GLY A 112 -10.21 -5.10 9.59
C GLY A 112 -11.11 -4.05 8.98
N ASN A 113 -10.87 -3.77 7.70
CA ASN A 113 -11.81 -2.99 6.90
C ASN A 113 -12.80 -3.93 6.21
N ARG A 114 -14.06 -3.55 6.19
CA ARG A 114 -15.11 -4.32 5.53
C ARG A 114 -15.39 -3.74 4.17
N LEU A 115 -15.22 -4.56 3.16
CA LEU A 115 -15.48 -4.24 1.76
C LEU A 115 -16.67 -5.10 1.32
N LEU A 116 -17.73 -4.47 0.82
CA LEU A 116 -18.88 -5.23 0.30
C LEU A 116 -18.43 -6.06 -0.90
N LEU A 117 -18.97 -7.26 -1.03
CA LEU A 117 -18.83 -8.02 -2.27
C LEU A 117 -19.51 -7.23 -3.39
N ASP A 118 -19.02 -7.38 -4.63
CA ASP A 118 -19.75 -6.89 -5.78
C ASP A 118 -21.11 -7.60 -5.90
N VAL A 119 -22.00 -7.01 -6.68
CA VAL A 119 -23.41 -7.44 -6.75
C VAL A 119 -23.53 -8.86 -7.31
N ASP A 120 -22.68 -9.23 -8.26
CA ASP A 120 -22.73 -10.52 -8.94
C ASP A 120 -22.20 -11.62 -8.02
N ASP A 121 -21.03 -11.43 -7.42
CA ASP A 121 -20.45 -12.37 -6.44
C ASP A 121 -21.33 -12.48 -5.19
N MET A 122 -21.91 -11.38 -4.72
CA MET A 122 -22.86 -11.40 -3.61
C MET A 122 -24.07 -12.27 -3.94
N ALA A 123 -24.68 -12.11 -5.11
CA ALA A 123 -25.85 -12.89 -5.52
C ALA A 123 -25.52 -14.38 -5.68
N VAL A 124 -24.36 -14.69 -6.28
CA VAL A 124 -23.88 -16.07 -6.42
C VAL A 124 -23.67 -16.69 -5.05
N LEU A 125 -22.94 -16.02 -4.16
CA LEU A 125 -22.60 -16.56 -2.86
C LEU A 125 -23.84 -16.72 -1.96
N GLN A 126 -24.73 -15.72 -1.92
CA GLN A 126 -26.01 -15.78 -1.21
C GLN A 126 -26.85 -16.99 -1.61
N LYS A 127 -26.91 -17.29 -2.91
CA LYS A 127 -27.62 -18.47 -3.43
C LYS A 127 -26.95 -19.77 -3.00
N GLN A 128 -25.61 -19.82 -2.98
CA GLN A 128 -24.89 -21.02 -2.57
C GLN A 128 -25.01 -21.32 -1.06
N ILE A 129 -25.09 -20.29 -0.21
CA ILE A 129 -25.20 -20.45 1.26
C ILE A 129 -26.65 -20.36 1.78
N ASN A 130 -27.63 -20.17 0.88
CA ASN A 130 -29.05 -19.99 1.20
C ASN A 130 -29.30 -18.88 2.25
N LEU A 131 -28.66 -17.71 2.05
CA LEU A 131 -28.74 -16.55 2.94
C LEU A 131 -29.05 -15.29 2.13
N SER A 132 -29.97 -14.45 2.61
CA SER A 132 -30.32 -13.17 1.97
C SER A 132 -29.66 -11.96 2.62
N ALA A 133 -28.72 -12.17 3.55
CA ALA A 133 -28.04 -11.12 4.28
C ALA A 133 -26.93 -10.47 3.44
N GLU A 134 -26.65 -9.18 3.69
CA GLU A 134 -25.49 -8.51 3.10
C GLU A 134 -24.20 -9.24 3.48
N LEU A 135 -23.35 -9.49 2.48
CA LEU A 135 -22.04 -10.12 2.64
C LEU A 135 -20.95 -9.09 2.42
N ALA A 136 -19.87 -9.21 3.18
CA ALA A 136 -18.68 -8.39 3.02
C ALA A 136 -17.42 -9.24 3.22
N ILE A 137 -16.30 -8.80 2.66
CA ILE A 137 -14.98 -9.31 2.96
C ILE A 137 -14.38 -8.39 4.03
N ASN A 138 -14.04 -8.96 5.17
CA ASN A 138 -13.25 -8.30 6.20
C ASN A 138 -11.76 -8.53 5.91
N LEU A 139 -11.07 -7.49 5.45
CA LEU A 139 -9.64 -7.52 5.17
C LEU A 139 -8.87 -7.01 6.40
N SER A 140 -7.94 -7.81 6.90
CA SER A 140 -7.16 -7.47 8.10
C SER A 140 -6.34 -6.20 7.91
N ARG A 141 -6.22 -5.39 8.97
CA ARG A 141 -5.27 -4.27 9.03
C ARG A 141 -3.85 -4.69 8.61
N ASP A 142 -3.42 -5.90 8.94
CA ASP A 142 -2.07 -6.37 8.64
C ASP A 142 -1.82 -6.47 7.14
N VAL A 143 -2.86 -6.75 6.33
CA VAL A 143 -2.77 -6.75 4.87
C VAL A 143 -2.48 -5.34 4.34
N TYR A 144 -3.24 -4.34 4.81
CA TYR A 144 -3.01 -2.94 4.46
C TYR A 144 -1.61 -2.48 4.90
N SER A 145 -1.23 -2.81 6.14
CA SER A 145 0.08 -2.45 6.70
C SER A 145 1.22 -3.06 5.89
N ARG A 146 1.11 -4.33 5.48
CA ARG A 146 2.13 -5.01 4.67
C ARG A 146 2.23 -4.38 3.28
N LEU A 147 1.11 -4.10 2.61
CA LEU A 147 1.08 -3.41 1.32
C LEU A 147 1.76 -2.04 1.40
N LEU A 148 1.38 -1.19 2.36
CA LEU A 148 1.96 0.14 2.53
C LEU A 148 3.46 0.07 2.86
N LYS A 149 3.86 -0.92 3.67
CA LYS A 149 5.27 -1.18 3.96
C LYS A 149 6.03 -1.62 2.71
N THR A 150 5.44 -2.41 1.82
CA THR A 150 6.05 -2.80 0.53
C THR A 150 6.36 -1.57 -0.31
N VAL A 151 5.41 -0.64 -0.44
CA VAL A 151 5.62 0.61 -1.20
C VAL A 151 6.71 1.45 -0.55
N ARG A 152 6.67 1.62 0.77
CA ARG A 152 7.73 2.33 1.53
C ARG A 152 9.10 1.68 1.35
N GLY A 153 9.15 0.35 1.36
CA GLY A 153 10.37 -0.44 1.18
C GLY A 153 10.94 -0.34 -0.22
N ALA A 154 10.08 -0.32 -1.24
CA ALA A 154 10.51 -0.08 -2.62
C ALA A 154 11.11 1.31 -2.78
N VAL A 155 10.50 2.35 -2.18
CA VAL A 155 11.08 3.70 -2.16
C VAL A 155 12.42 3.71 -1.44
N TYR A 156 12.51 3.08 -0.27
CA TYR A 156 13.75 2.96 0.50
C TYR A 156 14.88 2.30 -0.30
N LEU A 157 14.62 1.14 -0.91
CA LEU A 157 15.61 0.40 -1.70
C LEU A 157 16.04 1.20 -2.93
N TRP A 158 15.10 1.88 -3.59
CA TRP A 158 15.41 2.75 -4.71
C TRP A 158 16.29 3.92 -4.29
N THR A 159 15.95 4.61 -3.20
CA THR A 159 16.76 5.73 -2.69
C THR A 159 18.14 5.29 -2.26
N HIS A 160 18.25 4.12 -1.61
CA HIS A 160 19.52 3.56 -1.21
C HIS A 160 20.41 3.25 -2.44
N ALA A 161 19.84 2.65 -3.49
CA ALA A 161 20.56 2.40 -4.73
C ALA A 161 21.02 3.70 -5.42
N LEU A 162 20.25 4.79 -5.35
CA LEU A 162 20.68 6.10 -5.86
C LEU A 162 21.90 6.62 -5.09
N ILE A 163 21.91 6.49 -3.77
CA ILE A 163 23.01 6.91 -2.89
C ILE A 163 24.27 6.08 -3.17
N GLU A 164 24.14 4.75 -3.28
CA GLU A 164 25.25 3.84 -3.61
C GLU A 164 25.90 4.15 -4.97
N ASN A 165 25.12 4.68 -5.91
CA ASN A 165 25.61 5.15 -7.21
C ASN A 165 26.10 6.61 -7.18
N GLY A 166 26.39 7.18 -6.01
CA GLY A 166 27.03 8.48 -5.86
C GLY A 166 26.11 9.69 -6.05
N LEU A 167 24.79 9.53 -5.90
CA LEU A 167 23.84 10.65 -5.85
C LEU A 167 23.56 11.13 -4.42
N GLU A 168 24.55 11.01 -3.53
CA GLU A 168 24.51 11.52 -2.16
C GLU A 168 24.50 13.05 -2.10
N GLY A 169 23.91 13.60 -1.04
CA GLY A 169 23.88 15.04 -0.75
C GLY A 169 22.61 15.76 -1.20
N GLU A 170 22.56 17.08 -0.99
CA GLU A 170 21.45 17.92 -1.42
C GLU A 170 21.61 18.33 -2.89
N HIS A 171 20.67 17.88 -3.74
CA HIS A 171 20.66 18.23 -5.16
C HIS A 171 19.37 18.95 -5.51
N ASN A 172 19.50 20.19 -6.00
CA ASN A 172 18.37 20.93 -6.59
C ASN A 172 18.18 20.59 -8.09
N HIS A 173 19.19 19.98 -8.73
CA HIS A 173 19.16 19.55 -10.12
C HIS A 173 20.22 18.48 -10.39
N TYR A 174 19.95 17.58 -11.34
CA TYR A 174 20.89 16.54 -11.78
C TYR A 174 21.41 16.82 -13.19
N THR A 175 22.72 16.66 -13.39
CA THR A 175 23.37 16.77 -14.69
C THR A 175 23.02 15.57 -15.59
N PRO A 176 23.19 15.69 -16.92
CA PRO A 176 23.02 14.53 -17.83
C PRO A 176 23.90 13.33 -17.44
N GLN A 177 25.13 13.58 -16.96
CA GLN A 177 26.07 12.54 -16.54
C GLN A 177 25.55 11.80 -15.30
N GLN A 178 25.07 12.52 -14.28
CA GLN A 178 24.47 11.93 -13.09
C GLN A 178 23.23 11.10 -13.42
N ARG A 179 22.36 11.60 -14.30
CA ARG A 179 21.18 10.85 -14.75
C ARG A 179 21.55 9.57 -15.49
N ALA A 180 22.59 9.62 -16.33
CA ALA A 180 23.06 8.44 -17.06
C ALA A 180 23.59 7.35 -16.12
N LEU A 181 24.24 7.74 -15.01
CA LEU A 181 24.79 6.80 -14.01
C LEU A 181 23.71 5.93 -13.35
N VAL A 182 22.51 6.47 -13.17
CA VAL A 182 21.41 5.78 -12.48
C VAL A 182 20.26 5.38 -13.39
N ALA A 183 20.41 5.51 -14.72
CA ALA A 183 19.35 5.24 -15.68
C ALA A 183 18.79 3.81 -15.59
N GLU A 184 19.64 2.83 -15.25
CA GLU A 184 19.27 1.42 -15.03
C GLU A 184 18.41 1.22 -13.76
N LEU A 185 18.33 2.22 -12.87
CA LEU A 185 17.46 2.20 -11.70
C LEU A 185 16.04 2.70 -12.00
N ASP A 186 15.71 3.04 -13.26
CA ASP A 186 14.33 3.30 -13.71
C ASP A 186 13.56 1.98 -13.96
N ASP A 187 13.52 1.14 -12.93
CA ASP A 187 12.84 -0.15 -12.92
C ASP A 187 12.14 -0.38 -11.57
N PRO A 188 10.90 0.11 -11.40
CA PRO A 188 10.17 -0.04 -10.15
C PRO A 188 9.91 -1.50 -9.77
N GLU A 189 9.81 -2.41 -10.76
CA GLU A 189 9.54 -3.82 -10.52
C GLU A 189 10.63 -4.52 -9.73
N ARG A 190 11.89 -4.24 -10.06
CA ARG A 190 13.04 -4.69 -9.26
C ARG A 190 12.90 -4.30 -7.79
N PHE A 191 12.50 -3.06 -7.50
CA PHE A 191 12.48 -2.57 -6.13
C PHE A 191 11.31 -3.09 -5.31
N TRP A 192 10.10 -3.13 -5.88
CA TRP A 192 8.96 -3.67 -5.12
C TRP A 192 9.04 -5.18 -4.96
N ARG A 193 9.62 -5.93 -5.90
CA ARG A 193 9.87 -7.38 -5.72
C ARG A 193 10.81 -7.64 -4.57
N ASN A 194 11.97 -6.96 -4.56
CA ASN A 194 12.92 -7.04 -3.46
C ASN A 194 12.29 -6.60 -2.14
N ALA A 195 11.46 -5.56 -2.16
CA ALA A 195 10.75 -5.12 -0.96
C ALA A 195 9.78 -6.18 -0.43
N VAL A 196 9.07 -6.92 -1.29
CA VAL A 196 8.19 -8.03 -0.87
C VAL A 196 9.00 -9.17 -0.25
N ASP A 197 10.12 -9.53 -0.87
CA ASP A 197 10.96 -10.66 -0.45
C ASP A 197 11.68 -10.39 0.88
N GLU A 198 12.08 -9.13 1.11
CA GLU A 198 12.90 -8.73 2.26
C GLU A 198 12.12 -7.88 3.29
N ILE A 199 10.80 -7.80 3.17
CA ILE A 199 9.94 -6.84 3.89
C ILE A 199 10.13 -6.83 5.42
N ASP A 200 10.41 -8.00 5.98
CA ASP A 200 10.58 -8.21 7.43
C ASP A 200 12.00 -7.87 7.92
N SER A 201 12.97 -7.75 7.00
CA SER A 201 14.36 -7.36 7.27
C SER A 201 14.70 -5.91 6.96
N LEU A 202 13.87 -5.22 6.17
CA LEU A 202 14.12 -3.82 5.82
C LEU A 202 14.07 -2.93 7.08
N PRO A 203 14.97 -1.94 7.22
CA PRO A 203 15.02 -1.02 8.36
C PRO A 203 13.94 0.08 8.26
N ILE A 204 12.74 -0.30 7.85
CA ILE A 204 11.59 0.59 7.68
C ILE A 204 10.50 0.24 8.69
N PRO A 205 9.81 1.24 9.26
CA PRO A 205 8.78 1.01 10.25
C PRO A 205 7.48 0.53 9.60
N ASP A 206 6.70 -0.23 10.37
CA ASP A 206 5.31 -0.52 10.04
C ASP A 206 4.45 0.75 10.07
N VAL A 207 3.27 0.70 9.44
CA VAL A 207 2.31 1.80 9.50
C VAL A 207 1.80 1.94 10.94
N ARG A 208 1.96 3.14 11.52
CA ARG A 208 1.47 3.43 12.88
C ARG A 208 -0.05 3.28 12.95
N SER A 209 -0.55 2.72 14.05
CA SER A 209 -1.98 2.85 14.40
C SER A 209 -2.18 4.16 15.15
N ALA A 210 -3.21 4.95 14.82
CA ALA A 210 -3.46 6.17 15.55
C ALA A 210 -3.76 5.90 17.03
N GLY A 211 -3.12 6.69 17.90
CA GLY A 211 -3.44 6.71 19.32
C GLY A 211 -4.90 7.08 19.56
N PHE A 212 -5.44 6.78 20.74
CA PHE A 212 -6.82 7.14 21.10
C PHE A 212 -7.11 8.65 20.90
N PHE A 213 -6.14 9.51 21.23
CA PHE A 213 -6.27 10.97 21.10
C PHE A 213 -6.22 11.47 19.65
N GLU A 214 -5.32 10.93 18.83
CA GLU A 214 -5.23 11.29 17.40
C GLU A 214 -6.52 10.95 16.63
N ARG A 215 -7.21 9.86 17.03
CA ARG A 215 -8.51 9.48 16.43
C ARG A 215 -9.67 10.39 16.84
N MET A 216 -9.65 10.92 18.07
CA MET A 216 -10.74 11.77 18.58
C MET A 216 -10.58 13.25 18.23
N PHE A 217 -9.33 13.72 18.06
CA PHE A 217 -9.04 15.15 17.92
C PHE A 217 -8.33 15.53 16.61
N GLY A 218 -8.03 14.54 15.75
CA GLY A 218 -7.20 14.76 14.57
C GLY A 218 -5.73 15.01 14.94
N ARG A 219 -4.86 14.97 13.93
CA ARG A 219 -3.42 15.27 14.10
C ARG A 219 -3.29 16.76 14.43
N ALA A 220 -2.76 17.09 15.61
CA ALA A 220 -2.34 18.44 15.92
C ALA A 220 -0.91 18.62 15.39
N GLY A 221 -0.77 19.33 14.26
CA GLY A 221 0.51 19.61 13.60
C GLY A 221 0.57 19.06 12.19
#